data_AF-A0A962RRN2-F1
#
_entry.id   AF-A0A962RRN2-F1
#
_cell.length_a   1.000
_cell.length_b   1.000
_cell.length_c   1.000
_cell.angle_alpha   90.00
_cell.angle_beta   90.00
_cell.angle_gamma   90.00
#
_symmetry.space_group_name_H-M   'P 1'
#
loop_
_entity.id
_entity.type
_entity.pdbx_description
1 polymer ?
#
loop_
_entity_poly.entity_id
_entity_poly.type
_entity_poly.pdbx_seq_one_letter_code
_entity_poly.pdbx_strand_id
1 'polypeptide(L)'
;MLDHLREAMGRYAAPPHLLTTGADGRPHATATTVVWDGDTLVLEAGRRSLANLAHSPRVALLWSPSVPGEYSLVIDAELAAPLDADRATVSLAVTRGVLHRPATPAGPRNPACGSDCVPLYG
;
A
#
# COMPACT_ATOMS: atom_id res chain seq x y z
N MET A 1 3.24 14.54 5.85
CA MET A 1 4.09 14.93 4.70
C MET A 1 4.46 13.66 3.95
N LEU A 2 4.49 13.66 2.60
CA LEU A 2 4.84 12.46 1.81
C LEU A 2 6.27 11.96 2.09
N ASP A 3 7.17 12.81 2.57
CA ASP A 3 8.55 12.45 2.86
C ASP A 3 8.70 11.35 3.92
N HIS A 4 7.80 11.30 4.91
CA HIS A 4 7.79 10.20 5.89
C HIS A 4 7.47 8.84 5.24
N LEU A 5 6.63 8.83 4.19
CA LEU A 5 6.34 7.61 3.44
C LEU A 5 7.53 7.22 2.55
N ARG A 6 8.17 8.20 1.90
CA ARG A 6 9.38 7.98 1.10
C ARG A 6 10.47 7.33 1.95
N GLU A 7 10.72 7.87 3.14
CA GLU A 7 11.68 7.32 4.09
C GLU A 7 11.28 5.91 4.56
N ALA A 8 10.01 5.71 4.94
CA ALA A 8 9.54 4.41 5.41
C ALA A 8 9.63 3.32 4.34
N MET A 9 9.23 3.62 3.09
CA MET A 9 9.34 2.69 1.96
C MET A 9 10.78 2.23 1.73
N GLY A 10 11.75 3.14 1.88
CA GLY A 10 13.18 2.83 1.71
C GLY A 10 13.76 1.85 2.73
N ARG A 11 13.03 1.53 3.81
CA ARG A 11 13.48 0.58 4.85
C ARG A 11 13.14 -0.88 4.52
N TYR A 12 12.24 -1.13 3.56
CA TYR A 12 11.80 -2.48 3.22
C TYR A 12 12.61 -3.03 2.05
N ALA A 13 13.24 -4.18 2.25
CA ALA A 13 14.03 -4.84 1.21
C ALA A 13 13.17 -5.61 0.20
N ALA A 14 12.01 -6.11 0.64
CA ALA A 14 11.08 -6.83 -0.21
C ALA A 14 10.09 -5.88 -0.91
N PRO A 15 9.66 -6.20 -2.14
CA PRO A 15 8.63 -5.43 -2.82
C PRO A 15 7.29 -5.51 -2.08
N PRO A 16 6.41 -4.50 -2.21
CA PRO A 16 5.06 -4.57 -1.69
C PRO A 16 4.20 -5.57 -2.44
N HIS A 17 3.12 -5.98 -1.78
CA HIS A 17 1.96 -6.54 -2.44
C HIS A 17 0.98 -5.42 -2.81
N LEU A 18 0.62 -5.33 -4.09
CA LEU A 18 -0.54 -4.58 -4.55
C LEU A 18 -1.80 -5.38 -4.26
N LEU A 19 -2.71 -4.78 -3.50
CA LEU A 19 -4.01 -5.30 -3.15
C LEU A 19 -5.08 -4.54 -3.95
N THR A 20 -5.77 -5.25 -4.83
CA THR A 20 -6.91 -4.73 -5.62
C THR A 20 -8.16 -5.54 -5.35
N THR A 21 -9.34 -4.97 -5.54
CA THR A 21 -10.62 -5.69 -5.35
C THR A 21 -11.50 -5.52 -6.58
N GLY A 22 -12.02 -6.63 -7.10
CA GLY A 22 -12.93 -6.63 -8.25
C GLY A 22 -14.40 -6.70 -7.82
N ALA A 23 -15.28 -6.90 -8.79
CA ALA A 23 -16.74 -6.96 -8.56
C ALA A 23 -17.19 -8.11 -7.64
N ASP A 24 -16.37 -9.15 -7.47
CA ASP A 24 -16.64 -10.26 -6.55
C ASP A 24 -16.29 -9.94 -5.09
N GLY A 25 -15.75 -8.75 -4.81
CA GLY A 25 -15.37 -8.30 -3.48
C GLY A 25 -14.15 -9.01 -2.89
N ARG A 26 -13.49 -9.92 -3.61
CA ARG A 26 -12.34 -10.66 -3.11
C ARG A 26 -11.04 -9.87 -3.37
N PRO A 27 -10.16 -9.72 -2.36
CA PRO A 27 -8.88 -9.10 -2.60
C PRO A 27 -8.01 -9.98 -3.49
N HIS A 28 -7.36 -9.35 -4.45
CA HIS A 28 -6.30 -9.93 -5.26
C HIS A 28 -4.97 -9.29 -4.85
N ALA A 29 -4.01 -10.12 -4.46
CA ALA A 29 -2.68 -9.69 -4.01
C ALA A 29 -1.62 -10.13 -5.03
N THR A 30 -0.77 -9.19 -5.45
CA THR A 30 0.38 -9.47 -6.33
C THR A 30 1.60 -8.69 -5.85
N ALA A 31 2.75 -9.35 -5.72
CA ALA A 31 4.01 -8.65 -5.50
C ALA A 31 4.34 -7.78 -6.73
N THR A 32 4.71 -6.52 -6.52
CA THR A 32 5.08 -5.59 -7.59
C THR A 32 6.13 -4.61 -7.10
N THR A 33 6.95 -4.09 -8.01
CA THR A 33 7.85 -2.97 -7.69
C THR A 33 7.09 -1.67 -7.84
N VAL A 34 7.29 -0.76 -6.89
CA VAL A 34 6.71 0.58 -6.92
C VAL A 34 7.81 1.61 -6.73
N VAL A 35 7.72 2.70 -7.47
CA VAL A 35 8.64 3.83 -7.39
C VAL A 35 7.85 5.13 -7.25
N TRP A 36 8.50 6.16 -6.71
CA TRP A 36 7.94 7.51 -6.73
C TRP A 36 8.16 8.16 -8.10
N ASP A 37 7.12 8.81 -8.61
CA ASP A 37 7.19 9.79 -9.70
C ASP A 37 6.49 11.06 -9.24
N GLY A 38 7.30 12.07 -8.89
CA GLY A 38 6.84 13.24 -8.13
C GLY A 38 6.16 12.83 -6.82
N ASP A 39 4.87 13.17 -6.70
CA ASP A 39 4.02 12.87 -5.55
C ASP A 39 3.11 11.65 -5.75
N THR A 40 3.30 10.90 -6.84
CA THR A 40 2.56 9.67 -7.12
C THR A 40 3.44 8.43 -7.02
N LEU A 41 2.80 7.29 -6.78
CA LEU A 41 3.42 5.98 -6.85
C LEU A 41 3.15 5.37 -8.23
N VAL A 42 4.20 4.94 -8.91
CA VAL A 42 4.13 4.30 -10.24
C VAL A 42 4.55 2.85 -10.15
N LEU A 43 3.75 1.96 -10.73
CA LEU A 43 4.01 0.52 -10.77
C LEU A 43 3.41 -0.15 -12.01
N GLU A 44 3.90 -1.34 -12.31
CA GLU A 44 3.30 -2.24 -13.30
C GLU A 44 2.20 -3.09 -12.65
N ALA A 45 1.04 -3.16 -13.30
CA ALA A 45 -0.12 -3.92 -12.86
C ALA A 45 -0.48 -5.00 -13.90
N GLY A 46 -0.65 -6.23 -13.44
CA GLY A 46 -1.11 -7.33 -14.29
C GLY A 46 -2.57 -7.17 -14.71
N ARG A 47 -2.97 -7.90 -15.77
CA ARG A 47 -4.33 -7.87 -16.35
C ARG A 47 -5.47 -7.93 -15.32
N ARG A 48 -5.35 -8.78 -14.29
CA ARG A 48 -6.38 -8.90 -13.24
C ARG A 48 -6.43 -7.66 -12.34
N SER A 49 -5.28 -7.13 -11.94
CA SER A 49 -5.19 -5.89 -11.16
C SER A 49 -5.74 -4.70 -11.95
N LEU A 50 -5.46 -4.60 -13.26
CA LEU A 50 -6.02 -3.58 -14.14
C LEU A 50 -7.56 -3.71 -14.27
N ALA A 51 -8.07 -4.93 -14.47
CA ALA A 51 -9.52 -5.16 -14.51
C ALA A 51 -10.21 -4.79 -13.17
N ASN A 52 -9.57 -5.11 -12.04
CA ASN A 52 -10.05 -4.70 -10.73
C ASN A 52 -10.02 -3.17 -10.57
N LEU A 53 -8.94 -2.51 -11.00
CA LEU A 53 -8.79 -1.05 -10.97
C LEU A 53 -9.82 -0.31 -11.83
N ALA A 54 -10.21 -0.90 -12.97
CA ALA A 54 -11.29 -0.38 -13.80
C ALA A 54 -12.66 -0.46 -13.11
N HIS A 55 -12.84 -1.43 -12.20
CA HIS A 55 -14.06 -1.56 -11.39
C HIS A 55 -14.03 -0.66 -10.14
N SER A 56 -12.90 -0.62 -9.43
CA SER A 56 -12.68 0.17 -8.23
C SER A 56 -11.30 0.82 -8.29
N PRO A 57 -11.18 2.16 -8.35
CA PRO A 57 -9.90 2.84 -8.52
C PRO A 57 -9.03 2.82 -7.25
N ARG A 58 -9.50 2.19 -6.16
CA ARG A 58 -8.85 2.16 -4.84
C ARG A 58 -8.02 0.90 -4.66
N VAL A 59 -6.83 1.07 -4.07
CA VAL A 59 -5.89 0.00 -3.79
C VAL A 59 -5.26 0.17 -2.41
N ALA A 60 -4.66 -0.91 -1.93
CA ALA A 60 -3.69 -0.84 -0.83
C ALA A 60 -2.36 -1.46 -1.29
N LEU A 61 -1.25 -0.89 -0.84
CA LEU A 61 0.08 -1.45 -0.96
C LEU A 61 0.54 -1.90 0.42
N LEU A 62 1.00 -3.14 0.53
CA LEU A 62 1.46 -3.73 1.78
C LEU A 62 2.92 -4.18 1.65
N TRP A 63 3.81 -3.56 2.42
CA TRP A 63 5.15 -4.08 2.66
C TRP A 63 5.15 -4.90 3.95
N SER A 64 5.59 -6.15 3.86
CA SER A 64 5.79 -7.01 5.02
C SER A 64 7.10 -6.65 5.73
N PRO A 65 7.17 -6.72 7.07
CA PRO A 65 8.41 -6.57 7.80
C PRO A 65 9.39 -7.67 7.41
N SER A 66 10.68 -7.34 7.38
CA SER A 66 11.76 -8.32 7.18
C SER A 66 11.97 -9.19 8.41
N VAL A 67 11.61 -8.70 9.61
CA VAL A 67 11.79 -9.39 10.89
C VAL A 67 10.46 -9.53 11.61
N PRO A 68 10.12 -10.71 12.18
CA PRO A 68 8.92 -10.87 12.98
C PRO A 68 8.82 -9.87 14.14
N GLY A 69 7.67 -9.21 14.27
CA GLY A 69 7.41 -8.22 15.32
C GLY A 69 7.77 -6.78 14.95
N GLU A 70 8.41 -6.55 13.81
CA GLU A 70 8.55 -5.21 13.22
C GLU A 70 7.27 -4.75 12.53
N TYR A 71 7.26 -3.48 12.12
CA TYR A 71 6.13 -2.87 11.43
C TYR A 71 6.04 -3.36 9.99
N SER A 72 4.83 -3.67 9.54
CA SER A 72 4.42 -3.58 8.16
C SER A 72 4.16 -2.12 7.78
N LEU A 73 4.35 -1.76 6.52
CA LEU A 73 3.88 -0.49 5.97
C LEU A 73 2.66 -0.77 5.12
N VAL A 74 1.56 -0.05 5.40
CA VAL A 74 0.35 -0.06 4.58
C VAL A 74 0.15 1.33 4.01
N ILE A 75 -0.01 1.42 2.69
CA ILE A 75 -0.35 2.65 1.97
C ILE A 75 -1.68 2.41 1.25
N ASP A 76 -2.69 3.22 1.58
CA ASP A 76 -3.92 3.31 0.81
C ASP A 76 -3.73 4.35 -0.29
N ALA A 77 -4.18 4.03 -1.50
CA ALA A 77 -4.03 4.90 -2.66
C ALA A 77 -5.19 4.73 -3.64
N GLU A 78 -5.31 5.66 -4.57
CA GLU A 78 -6.27 5.58 -5.67
C GLU A 78 -5.61 5.99 -7.00
N LEU A 79 -6.21 5.60 -8.12
CA LEU A 79 -5.72 6.01 -9.45
C LEU A 79 -5.60 7.53 -9.54
N ALA A 80 -4.38 8.01 -9.80
CA ALA A 80 -4.10 9.43 -10.03
C ALA A 80 -4.54 9.90 -11.43
N ALA A 81 -4.70 8.96 -12.36
CA ALA A 81 -5.16 9.19 -13.72
C ALA A 81 -5.99 7.99 -14.22
N PRO A 82 -6.86 8.18 -15.23
CA PRO A 82 -7.56 7.07 -15.88
C PRO A 82 -6.60 6.00 -16.39
N LEU A 83 -7.03 4.74 -16.34
CA LEU A 83 -6.26 3.64 -16.91
C LEU A 83 -6.09 3.84 -18.42
N ASP A 84 -4.87 3.60 -18.88
CA ASP A 84 -4.57 3.48 -20.30
C ASP A 84 -4.70 2.01 -20.70
N ALA A 85 -5.59 1.70 -21.63
CA ALA A 85 -5.86 0.32 -22.06
C ALA A 85 -4.64 -0.36 -22.69
N ASP A 86 -3.69 0.41 -23.21
CA ASP A 86 -2.50 -0.10 -23.90
C ASP A 86 -1.25 -0.12 -23.00
N ARG A 87 -1.35 0.34 -21.73
CA ARG A 87 -0.22 0.39 -20.79
C ARG A 87 -0.53 -0.39 -19.51
N ALA A 88 0.44 -1.21 -19.10
CA ALA A 88 0.38 -1.92 -17.82
C ALA A 88 0.82 -1.05 -16.63
N THR A 89 1.41 0.11 -16.90
CA THR A 89 1.84 1.07 -15.88
C THR A 89 0.64 1.87 -15.33
N VAL A 90 0.52 1.95 -14.01
CA VAL A 90 -0.47 2.80 -13.33
C VAL A 90 0.21 3.81 -12.41
N SER A 91 -0.40 4.99 -12.26
CA SER A 91 -0.01 6.02 -11.30
C SER A 91 -1.06 6.12 -10.20
N LEU A 92 -0.61 6.15 -8.95
CA LEU A 92 -1.44 6.11 -7.75
C LEU A 92 -1.16 7.33 -6.87
N ALA A 93 -2.23 8.05 -6.51
CA ALA A 93 -2.20 9.11 -5.52
C ALA A 93 -2.39 8.50 -4.13
N VAL A 94 -1.43 8.73 -3.23
CA VAL A 94 -1.50 8.24 -1.86
C VAL A 94 -2.57 9.02 -1.08
N THR A 95 -3.47 8.29 -0.41
CA THR A 95 -4.51 8.87 0.42
C THR A 95 -4.24 8.67 1.91
N ARG A 96 -3.53 7.60 2.28
CA ARG A 96 -3.14 7.31 3.66
C ARG A 96 -1.90 6.43 3.71
N GLY A 97 -1.11 6.56 4.76
CA GLY A 97 -0.04 5.62 5.06
C GLY A 97 0.18 5.42 6.54
N VAL A 98 0.36 4.17 6.95
CA VAL A 98 0.43 3.76 8.36
C VAL A 98 1.45 2.63 8.53
N LEU A 99 2.26 2.73 9.58
CA LEU A 99 3.02 1.59 10.08
C LEU A 99 2.10 0.78 11.00
N HIS A 100 2.02 -0.53 10.77
CA HIS A 100 1.17 -1.43 11.53
C HIS A 100 1.97 -2.62 12.03
N ARG A 101 1.79 -2.98 13.30
CA ARG A 101 2.18 -4.28 13.83
C ARG A 101 1.16 -4.76 14.88
N PRO A 102 1.11 -6.07 15.17
CA PRO A 102 0.37 -6.56 16.34
C PRO A 102 0.84 -5.86 17.62
N ALA A 103 -0.08 -5.55 18.53
CA ALA A 103 0.32 -4.96 19.81
C ALA A 103 1.22 -5.94 20.59
N THR A 104 2.37 -5.46 21.05
CA THR A 104 3.21 -6.22 21.96
C THR A 104 2.76 -5.99 23.40
N PRO A 105 2.85 -6.99 24.29
CA PRO A 105 2.40 -6.86 25.68
C PRO A 105 3.06 -5.72 26.47
N ALA A 106 4.27 -5.32 26.05
CA ALA A 106 5.15 -4.33 26.69
C ALA A 106 5.09 -2.92 26.06
N GLY A 107 4.31 -2.72 25.00
CA GLY A 107 4.15 -1.41 24.35
C GLY A 107 3.00 -0.57 24.96
N PRO A 108 2.96 0.76 24.68
CA PRO A 108 1.81 1.57 25.04
C PRO A 108 0.57 1.01 24.35
N ARG A 109 -0.38 0.50 25.14
CA ARG A 109 -1.65 -0.02 24.62
C ARG A 109 -2.58 1.13 24.34
N ASN A 110 -3.10 1.22 23.12
CA ASN A 110 -4.37 1.89 22.93
C ASN A 110 -5.47 0.93 23.42
N PRO A 111 -6.21 1.24 24.50
CA PRO A 111 -7.22 0.33 25.04
C PRO A 111 -8.36 0.01 24.06
N ALA A 112 -8.50 0.78 22.97
CA ALA A 112 -9.47 0.53 21.90
C ALA A 112 -8.91 -0.28 20.69
N CYS A 113 -7.60 -0.56 20.64
CA CYS A 113 -6.98 -1.21 19.48
C CYS A 113 -5.87 -2.18 19.91
N GLY A 114 -6.04 -3.48 19.63
CA GLY A 114 -5.02 -4.51 19.86
C GLY A 114 -3.83 -4.46 18.88
N SER A 115 -3.58 -3.33 18.24
CA SER A 115 -2.49 -3.10 17.28
C SER A 115 -1.74 -1.82 17.60
N ASP A 116 -0.45 -1.80 17.27
CA ASP A 116 0.39 -0.62 17.35
C ASP A 116 0.45 0.02 15.95
N CYS A 117 -0.21 1.17 15.83
CA CYS A 117 -0.42 1.88 14.57
C CYS A 117 0.22 3.27 14.63
N VAL A 118 1.11 3.58 13.70
CA VAL A 118 1.76 4.89 13.60
C VAL A 118 1.39 5.54 12.25
N PRO A 119 0.49 6.54 12.22
CA PRO A 119 0.17 7.28 11.01
C PRO A 119 1.40 8.04 10.50
N LEU A 120 1.66 7.96 9.20
CA LEU A 120 2.74 8.70 8.52
C LEU A 120 2.20 9.78 7.57
N TYR A 121 0.98 9.56 7.05
CA TYR A 121 0.30 10.43 6.10
C TYR A 121 -1.21 10.15 6.10
N GLY A 122 -2.02 11.18 5.82
CA GLY A 122 -3.48 11.11 5.83
C GLY A 122 -4.07 11.41 7.19
#